data_AF-A0A9P9GZ18-F1
#
_entry.id   AF-A0A9P9GZ18-F1
#
_cell.length_a   1.000
_cell.length_b   1.000
_cell.length_c   1.000
_cell.angle_alpha   90.00
_cell.angle_beta   90.00
_cell.angle_gamma   90.00
#
_symmetry.space_group_name_H-M   'P 1'
#
loop_
_entity.id
_entity.type
_entity.pdbx_description
1 polymer ?
#
loop_
_entity_poly.entity_id
_entity_poly.type
_entity_poly.pdbx_seq_one_letter_code
_entity_poly.pdbx_strand_id
1 'polypeptide(L)'
;MYRAVPPHRGQHDLVCIACRTRKIRCNRAKPTCDGCQARGLACTYPERRKRKKANSRKRQPKEPHVSDHVLSSLLERLLRVEEKCTRLVADPSTVNTALSNNSPGSLQGSYSQTPGQTPEAHFVVSSAASRASIDNDAEETEVSDLPSCPATPLNADVRLQQAFEQVLHLKRQNLFNQNVPIDYHIQPEIAKACIENFCTHFQIDTFPSFINIKLMHLIPDIIDMPEVTLEPAVLVLYYSIVYHGSVLIADDLGPQYSNLTQRVYGCCLRVLPAWRERSLGTKTDLISAILLMRASFQQCDFEFSWNMYRIVYQCIKKLNLHNIDQDFPSTFMRQSPDDGTDHDRQGLWALVLVDLFFRLLHDKPAIMTANLTEWRVNLPTINIVPEQPDHMVSTLAFFVKSRLTFLLLRFFDFFAQSSDDEDCIERIEGLCAEIEDLIGEWSVRDSMDANEENVSNWWTLYDLTLTASCSMMVMSRKMEALHSEVSGLPFPCYNKPVSVLSVNIARKVLELALLGLEKYTSPLAAAYLFGAFRCHVPYGCLVNHLFVSDPGEPGSTSLSDMVLLEKVAESMGTIAERDGDLLPLARTLHQLNITIHARWKGKAGQ
;
A
#
# COMPACT_ATOMS: atom_id res chain seq x y z
N MET A 1 -0.22 49.26 67.19
CA MET A 1 -0.74 48.09 66.45
C MET A 1 -1.73 48.57 65.40
N TYR A 2 -1.30 48.71 64.14
CA TYR A 2 -2.16 48.61 62.94
C TYR A 2 -1.24 48.13 61.82
N ARG A 3 -1.34 46.83 61.50
CA ARG A 3 -0.59 46.17 60.42
C ARG A 3 -1.20 46.61 59.09
N ALA A 4 -0.41 47.25 58.23
CA ALA A 4 -0.75 47.44 56.83
C ALA A 4 -0.80 46.07 56.12
N VAL A 5 -1.93 45.80 55.48
CA VAL A 5 -2.22 44.56 54.74
C VAL A 5 -1.43 44.57 53.42
N PRO A 6 -0.60 43.56 53.11
CA PRO A 6 0.04 43.44 51.81
C PRO A 6 -0.98 42.99 50.74
N PRO A 7 -0.89 43.48 49.48
CA PRO A 7 -1.91 43.26 48.47
C PRO A 7 -1.96 41.80 47.98
N HIS A 8 -3.18 41.38 47.66
CA HIS A 8 -3.59 40.03 47.23
C HIS A 8 -2.67 39.40 46.17
N ARG A 9 -2.19 38.17 46.47
CA ARG A 9 -1.55 37.28 45.49
C ARG A 9 -2.61 36.68 44.55
N GLY A 10 -2.71 37.20 43.34
CA GLY A 10 -3.46 36.56 42.25
C GLY A 10 -2.77 35.28 41.78
N GLN A 11 -3.42 34.13 41.99
CA GLN A 11 -2.87 32.78 41.79
C GLN A 11 -2.72 32.35 40.31
N HIS A 12 -2.92 33.28 39.34
CA HIS A 12 -2.91 32.96 37.91
C HIS A 12 -2.19 33.99 37.01
N ASP A 13 -1.30 34.82 37.57
CA ASP A 13 -0.51 35.76 36.79
C ASP A 13 0.76 35.13 36.19
N LEU A 14 1.02 35.43 34.92
CA LEU A 14 2.18 34.97 34.17
C LEU A 14 3.48 35.52 34.77
N VAL A 15 4.56 34.73 34.71
CA VAL A 15 5.90 35.18 35.11
C VAL A 15 6.43 36.17 34.06
N CYS A 16 7.11 37.25 34.49
CA CYS A 16 7.69 38.20 33.54
C CYS A 16 8.77 37.54 32.66
N ILE A 17 8.96 38.06 31.46
CA ILE A 17 9.87 37.51 30.46
C ILE A 17 11.30 37.44 31.00
N ALA A 18 11.80 38.50 31.65
CA ALA A 18 13.16 38.56 32.18
C ALA A 18 13.44 37.47 33.24
N CYS A 19 12.52 37.25 34.20
CA CYS A 19 12.68 36.19 35.18
C CYS A 19 12.52 34.79 34.57
N ARG A 20 11.63 34.64 33.58
CA ARG A 20 11.43 33.38 32.86
C ARG A 20 12.68 32.98 32.06
N THR A 21 13.26 33.89 31.29
CA THR A 21 14.47 33.63 30.49
C THR A 21 15.65 33.27 31.37
N ARG A 22 15.79 33.92 32.53
CA ARG A 22 16.88 33.66 33.48
C ARG A 22 16.59 32.52 34.47
N LYS A 23 15.43 31.86 34.38
CA LYS A 23 14.97 30.79 35.29
C LYS A 23 15.07 31.16 36.78
N ILE A 24 14.77 32.42 37.14
CA ILE A 24 14.78 32.91 38.53
C ILE A 24 13.36 33.18 39.05
N ARG A 25 13.20 33.19 40.38
CA ARG A 25 11.90 33.39 41.04
C ARG A 25 11.38 34.82 40.81
N CYS A 26 10.16 34.94 40.28
CA CYS A 26 9.47 36.21 40.08
C CYS A 26 8.39 36.40 41.15
N ASN A 27 8.38 37.55 41.83
CA ASN A 27 7.32 37.90 42.79
C ASN A 27 6.04 38.42 42.13
N ARG A 28 6.05 38.62 40.80
CA ARG A 28 4.91 39.05 39.96
C ARG A 28 4.35 40.45 40.30
N ALA A 29 5.12 41.29 41.00
CA ALA A 29 4.73 42.68 41.24
C ALA A 29 4.70 43.47 39.91
N LYS A 30 3.66 44.29 39.72
CA LYS A 30 3.48 45.18 38.56
C LYS A 30 3.67 46.64 39.02
N PRO A 31 4.31 47.52 38.23
CA PRO A 31 4.78 47.31 36.86
C PRO A 31 6.11 46.52 36.76
N THR A 32 6.90 46.48 37.82
CA THR A 32 8.24 45.87 37.86
C THR A 32 8.33 44.90 39.04
N CYS A 33 8.83 43.68 38.79
CA CYS A 33 9.05 42.69 39.84
C CYS A 33 10.32 43.02 40.64
N ASP A 34 10.37 42.70 41.95
CA ASP A 34 11.50 43.06 42.83
C ASP A 34 12.84 42.53 42.29
N GLY A 35 12.82 41.32 41.71
CA GLY A 35 13.99 40.69 41.12
C GLY A 35 14.50 41.39 39.86
N CYS A 36 13.62 42.01 39.08
CA CYS A 36 14.00 42.83 37.94
C CYS A 36 14.44 44.23 38.38
N GLN A 37 13.77 44.82 39.37
CA GLN A 37 14.10 46.14 39.90
C GLN A 37 15.50 46.17 40.54
N ALA A 38 15.80 45.19 41.41
CA ALA A 38 17.12 45.09 42.06
C ALA A 38 18.27 44.88 41.06
N ARG A 39 17.97 44.42 39.84
CA ARG A 39 18.96 44.11 38.80
C ARG A 39 18.95 45.12 37.64
N GLY A 40 18.13 46.17 37.71
CA GLY A 40 17.99 47.16 36.63
C GLY A 40 17.50 46.56 35.30
N LEU A 41 16.72 45.48 35.33
CA LEU A 41 16.26 44.79 34.12
C LEU A 41 14.85 45.23 33.70
N ALA A 42 14.63 45.36 32.39
CA ALA A 42 13.31 45.59 31.83
C ALA A 42 12.35 44.44 32.18
N CYS A 43 11.26 44.75 32.89
CA CYS A 43 10.30 43.77 33.39
C CYS A 43 9.02 43.81 32.55
N THR A 44 8.89 42.90 31.59
CA THR A 44 7.72 42.83 30.70
C THR A 44 6.94 41.54 30.94
N TYR A 45 5.62 41.64 31.10
CA TYR A 45 4.72 40.50 31.26
C TYR A 45 4.09 40.11 29.92
N PRO A 46 4.08 38.82 29.54
CA PRO A 46 3.46 38.40 28.27
C PRO A 46 1.93 38.49 28.34
N GLU A 47 1.30 38.94 27.26
CA GLU A 47 -0.16 38.95 27.15
C GLU A 47 -0.71 37.53 26.94
N ARG A 48 -1.82 37.20 27.61
CA ARG A 48 -2.55 35.94 27.35
C ARG A 48 -3.21 36.01 25.98
N ARG A 49 -2.75 35.19 25.02
CA ARG A 49 -3.50 34.93 23.78
C ARG A 49 -4.87 34.32 24.13
N LYS A 50 -5.97 34.99 23.77
CA LYS A 50 -7.33 34.45 23.93
C LYS A 50 -7.50 33.23 23.02
N ARG A 51 -7.83 32.08 23.61
CA ARG A 51 -8.10 30.83 22.89
C ARG A 51 -9.40 31.00 22.11
N LYS A 52 -9.35 30.99 20.76
CA LYS A 52 -10.56 30.95 19.92
C LYS A 52 -11.33 29.67 20.24
N LYS A 53 -12.64 29.79 20.46
CA LYS A 53 -13.55 28.66 20.71
C LYS A 53 -13.53 27.74 19.49
N ALA A 54 -13.25 26.46 19.72
CA ALA A 54 -13.24 25.43 18.68
C ALA A 54 -14.69 25.07 18.32
N ASN A 55 -15.10 25.34 17.08
CA ASN A 55 -16.22 24.62 16.48
C ASN A 55 -15.81 23.17 16.27
N SER A 56 -16.75 22.27 16.50
CA SER A 56 -16.61 20.82 16.42
C SER A 56 -16.27 20.35 14.99
N ARG A 57 -14.98 20.42 14.64
CA ARG A 57 -14.44 19.62 13.54
C ARG A 57 -14.37 18.16 13.99
N LYS A 58 -14.89 17.23 13.17
CA LYS A 58 -14.54 15.81 13.25
C LYS A 58 -13.01 15.76 13.33
N ARG A 59 -12.48 15.38 14.49
CA ARG A 59 -11.04 15.26 14.70
C ARG A 59 -10.54 14.09 13.87
N GLN A 60 -9.98 14.38 12.69
CA GLN A 60 -8.98 13.47 12.15
C GLN A 60 -7.80 13.40 13.14
N PRO A 61 -7.21 12.22 13.35
CA PRO A 61 -6.01 12.10 14.17
C PRO A 61 -4.92 13.00 13.61
N LYS A 62 -4.21 13.74 14.48
CA LYS A 62 -3.06 14.56 14.06
C LYS A 62 -2.02 13.64 13.44
N GLU A 63 -1.66 13.90 12.19
CA GLU A 63 -0.61 13.13 11.52
C GLU A 63 0.74 13.32 12.22
N PRO A 64 1.53 12.25 12.38
CA PRO A 64 2.88 12.33 12.92
C PRO A 64 3.84 12.97 11.90
N HIS A 65 4.66 13.91 12.37
CA HIS A 65 5.62 14.69 11.57
C HIS A 65 6.99 14.00 11.53
N VAL A 66 7.54 13.76 10.36
CA VAL A 66 8.93 13.31 10.18
C VAL A 66 9.83 14.55 10.09
N SER A 67 10.93 14.62 10.83
CA SER A 67 11.75 15.85 10.85
C SER A 67 12.50 16.05 9.53
N ASP A 68 12.40 17.24 8.93
CA ASP A 68 13.06 17.61 7.66
C ASP A 68 14.54 17.22 7.60
N HIS A 69 15.30 17.40 8.68
CA HIS A 69 16.72 17.04 8.74
C HIS A 69 16.98 15.54 8.51
N VAL A 70 16.10 14.66 9.00
CA VAL A 70 16.22 13.20 8.80
C VAL A 70 15.93 12.85 7.35
N LEU A 71 14.89 13.44 6.77
CA LEU A 71 14.51 13.24 5.38
C LEU A 71 15.59 13.73 4.42
N SER A 72 16.14 14.92 4.64
CA SER A 72 17.26 15.47 3.84
C SER A 72 18.51 14.59 3.93
N SER A 73 18.85 14.11 5.13
CA SER A 73 20.02 13.22 5.32
C SER A 73 19.85 11.89 4.59
N LEU A 74 18.64 11.32 4.56
CA LEU A 74 18.36 10.09 3.84
C LEU A 74 18.38 10.31 2.31
N LEU A 75 17.81 11.40 1.82
CA LEU A 75 17.85 11.78 0.40
C LEU A 75 19.30 11.97 -0.10
N GLU A 76 20.14 12.68 0.66
CA GLU A 76 21.55 12.87 0.29
C GLU A 76 22.30 11.53 0.17
N ARG A 77 21.96 10.57 1.03
CA ARG A 77 22.55 9.24 0.98
C ARG A 77 22.05 8.42 -0.20
N LEU A 78 20.77 8.53 -0.55
CA LEU A 78 20.20 7.89 -1.74
C LEU A 78 20.92 8.36 -3.01
N LEU A 79 21.08 9.68 -3.16
CA LEU A 79 21.79 10.28 -4.29
C LEU A 79 23.24 9.78 -4.42
N ARG A 80 23.95 9.59 -3.30
CA ARG A 80 25.31 9.03 -3.30
C ARG A 80 25.34 7.57 -3.76
N VAL A 81 24.34 6.77 -3.41
CA VAL A 81 24.22 5.37 -3.86
C VAL A 81 23.88 5.32 -5.35
N GLU A 82 22.97 6.18 -5.81
CA GLU A 82 22.61 6.35 -7.22
C GLU A 82 23.82 6.74 -8.08
N GLU A 83 24.55 7.78 -7.69
CA GLU A 83 25.72 8.25 -8.44
C GLU A 83 26.80 7.16 -8.57
N LYS A 84 27.03 6.39 -7.49
CA LYS A 84 27.95 5.25 -7.54
C LYS A 84 27.49 4.19 -8.54
N CYS A 85 26.19 3.95 -8.61
CA CYS A 85 25.58 2.97 -9.51
C CYS A 85 25.63 3.41 -10.98
N THR A 86 25.27 4.65 -11.28
CA THR A 86 25.36 5.21 -12.65
C THR A 86 26.79 5.14 -13.19
N ARG A 87 27.80 5.38 -12.33
CA ARG A 87 29.22 5.25 -12.69
C ARG A 87 29.64 3.80 -12.96
N LEU A 88 29.15 2.83 -12.18
CA LEU A 88 29.44 1.39 -12.39
C LEU A 88 28.84 0.85 -13.69
N VAL A 89 27.67 1.35 -14.09
CA VAL A 89 27.03 0.99 -15.36
C VAL A 89 27.74 1.64 -16.56
N ALA A 90 28.34 2.82 -16.37
CA ALA A 90 29.04 3.56 -17.44
C ALA A 90 30.49 3.09 -17.70
N ASP A 91 31.17 2.44 -16.73
CA ASP A 91 32.57 2.00 -16.87
C ASP A 91 32.80 0.56 -16.33
N PRO A 92 32.73 -0.47 -17.20
CA PRO A 92 32.90 -1.88 -16.82
C PRO A 92 34.31 -2.26 -16.34
N SER A 93 35.31 -1.38 -16.45
CA SER A 93 36.72 -1.72 -16.25
C SER A 93 37.16 -1.83 -14.79
N THR A 94 36.34 -1.38 -13.83
CA THR A 94 36.66 -1.38 -12.39
C THR A 94 36.40 -2.69 -11.63
N VAL A 95 35.82 -3.72 -12.28
CA VAL A 95 35.38 -4.97 -11.63
C VAL A 95 36.56 -5.88 -11.19
N ASN A 96 37.73 -5.75 -11.83
CA ASN A 96 38.82 -6.73 -11.69
C ASN A 96 39.64 -6.63 -10.39
N THR A 97 39.44 -5.62 -9.54
CA THR A 97 40.30 -5.43 -8.35
C THR A 97 39.73 -6.04 -7.07
N ALA A 98 38.45 -6.42 -7.02
CA ALA A 98 37.78 -6.84 -5.78
C ALA A 98 37.66 -8.38 -5.59
N LEU A 99 37.85 -9.20 -6.63
CA LEU A 99 37.45 -10.62 -6.64
C LEU A 99 38.57 -11.65 -6.44
N SER A 100 39.83 -11.24 -6.19
CA SER A 100 40.95 -12.21 -6.07
C SER A 100 41.17 -12.79 -4.67
N ASN A 101 40.46 -12.35 -3.63
CA ASN A 101 40.64 -12.88 -2.29
C ASN A 101 39.30 -13.40 -1.76
N ASN A 102 39.04 -14.71 -1.94
CA ASN A 102 38.43 -15.61 -0.94
C ASN A 102 37.79 -16.83 -1.63
N SER A 103 38.55 -17.92 -1.72
CA SER A 103 38.00 -19.27 -1.95
C SER A 103 38.19 -20.12 -0.70
N PRO A 104 37.11 -20.75 -0.22
CA PRO A 104 37.18 -22.12 0.32
C PRO A 104 36.05 -22.97 -0.29
N GLY A 105 36.20 -24.25 -0.64
CA GLY A 105 36.88 -25.32 0.09
C GLY A 105 35.82 -26.33 0.56
N SER A 106 35.44 -27.26 -0.34
CA SER A 106 34.49 -28.35 -0.15
C SER A 106 34.88 -29.32 0.97
N LEU A 107 33.92 -29.77 1.80
CA LEU A 107 33.95 -31.08 2.46
C LEU A 107 32.55 -31.69 2.67
N GLN A 108 32.40 -32.92 2.20
CA GLN A 108 31.30 -33.87 2.34
C GLN A 108 31.34 -34.63 3.68
N GLY A 109 30.21 -35.27 4.03
CA GLY A 109 30.12 -36.43 4.94
C GLY A 109 28.81 -36.41 5.72
N SER A 110 27.76 -37.18 5.41
CA SER A 110 27.56 -38.64 5.32
C SER A 110 26.65 -39.11 6.47
N TYR A 111 25.58 -39.78 6.04
CA TYR A 111 24.45 -40.34 6.79
C TYR A 111 24.81 -41.43 7.80
N SER A 112 23.90 -41.67 8.76
CA SER A 112 23.63 -43.02 9.30
C SER A 112 22.17 -43.13 9.77
N GLN A 113 21.46 -44.08 9.15
CA GLN A 113 20.16 -44.65 9.56
C GLN A 113 20.37 -45.50 10.84
N THR A 114 19.38 -45.91 11.64
CA THR A 114 18.40 -47.01 11.40
C THR A 114 17.40 -47.12 12.59
N PRO A 115 16.38 -48.02 12.59
CA PRO A 115 14.98 -47.68 12.89
C PRO A 115 14.39 -48.43 14.11
N GLY A 116 13.11 -48.19 14.42
CA GLY A 116 12.39 -49.07 15.35
C GLY A 116 10.95 -48.69 15.70
N GLN A 117 10.01 -49.31 14.98
CA GLN A 117 8.80 -49.99 15.48
C GLN A 117 7.66 -49.20 16.16
N THR A 118 6.51 -49.26 15.49
CA THR A 118 5.12 -49.16 16.01
C THR A 118 4.77 -50.43 16.83
N PRO A 119 3.67 -50.46 17.63
CA PRO A 119 2.31 -50.69 17.09
C PRO A 119 1.12 -49.98 17.80
N GLU A 120 0.14 -49.61 16.97
CA GLU A 120 -1.33 -49.68 17.05
C GLU A 120 -2.11 -49.85 18.38
N ALA A 121 -3.23 -49.12 18.46
CA ALA A 121 -4.62 -49.55 18.80
C ALA A 121 -5.38 -48.32 19.35
N HIS A 122 -6.50 -47.78 18.85
CA HIS A 122 -7.81 -48.28 18.38
C HIS A 122 -8.92 -47.45 19.08
N PHE A 123 -10.01 -47.13 18.35
CA PHE A 123 -11.37 -46.72 18.80
C PHE A 123 -11.49 -45.28 19.41
N VAL A 124 -12.43 -44.39 19.06
CA VAL A 124 -13.90 -44.46 18.92
C VAL A 124 -14.41 -43.18 18.20
N VAL A 125 -15.43 -43.32 17.35
CA VAL A 125 -16.23 -42.25 16.75
C VAL A 125 -17.27 -41.71 17.76
N SER A 126 -17.43 -40.39 17.84
CA SER A 126 -18.77 -39.81 18.03
C SER A 126 -18.89 -38.38 17.53
N SER A 127 -19.97 -38.21 16.79
CA SER A 127 -20.51 -37.02 16.16
C SER A 127 -21.20 -36.08 17.16
N ALA A 128 -21.33 -34.81 16.78
CA ALA A 128 -22.59 -34.07 16.93
C ALA A 128 -22.53 -32.81 16.06
N ALA A 129 -23.20 -32.86 14.91
CA ALA A 129 -23.62 -31.69 14.17
C ALA A 129 -24.79 -31.01 14.89
N SER A 130 -24.88 -29.69 14.81
CA SER A 130 -26.13 -28.95 15.00
C SER A 130 -26.26 -27.96 13.85
N ARG A 131 -27.05 -28.35 12.86
CA ARG A 131 -27.59 -27.48 11.81
C ARG A 131 -28.73 -26.68 12.42
N ALA A 132 -28.70 -25.36 12.24
CA ALA A 132 -29.89 -24.52 12.30
C ALA A 132 -30.11 -23.95 10.89
N SER A 133 -31.20 -24.38 10.27
CA SER A 133 -31.77 -23.86 9.04
C SER A 133 -32.36 -22.47 9.27
N ILE A 134 -32.01 -21.52 8.42
CA ILE A 134 -32.79 -20.28 8.23
C ILE A 134 -33.00 -20.15 6.73
N ASP A 135 -34.23 -20.43 6.31
CA ASP A 135 -34.81 -19.95 5.05
C ASP A 135 -34.87 -18.42 5.11
N ASN A 136 -34.56 -17.78 3.99
CA ASN A 136 -35.32 -16.60 3.58
C ASN A 136 -35.12 -16.33 2.10
N ASP A 137 -36.23 -16.48 1.38
CA ASP A 137 -36.51 -15.95 0.06
C ASP A 137 -36.23 -14.45 -0.02
N ALA A 138 -35.68 -14.00 -1.15
CA ALA A 138 -35.73 -12.61 -1.55
C ALA A 138 -36.03 -12.55 -3.05
N GLU A 139 -37.24 -12.08 -3.33
CA GLU A 139 -37.86 -11.84 -4.63
C GLU A 139 -37.00 -10.99 -5.57
N GLU A 140 -36.95 -11.43 -6.83
CA GLU A 140 -36.62 -10.61 -7.99
C GLU A 140 -37.61 -9.44 -8.06
N THR A 141 -37.12 -8.20 -7.93
CA THR A 141 -37.91 -7.01 -8.22
C THR A 141 -37.41 -6.39 -9.52
N GLU A 142 -38.19 -6.58 -10.60
CA GLU A 142 -38.07 -5.86 -11.86
C GLU A 142 -38.18 -4.36 -11.62
N VAL A 143 -37.19 -3.59 -12.05
CA VAL A 143 -37.24 -2.12 -12.02
C VAL A 143 -37.89 -1.62 -13.30
N SER A 144 -39.13 -1.16 -13.16
CA SER A 144 -39.90 -0.47 -14.19
C SER A 144 -39.38 0.96 -14.45
N ASP A 145 -39.46 1.36 -15.72
CA ASP A 145 -39.16 2.69 -16.28
C ASP A 145 -39.92 3.84 -15.59
N LEU A 146 -39.24 4.97 -15.36
CA LEU A 146 -39.86 6.28 -15.09
C LEU A 146 -39.05 7.44 -15.73
N PRO A 147 -39.67 8.61 -15.99
CA PRO A 147 -39.47 9.40 -17.21
C PRO A 147 -38.49 10.57 -17.05
N SER A 148 -38.03 11.06 -18.20
CA SER A 148 -37.17 12.22 -18.41
C SER A 148 -37.60 13.48 -17.65
N CYS A 149 -36.70 14.00 -16.80
CA CYS A 149 -36.73 15.35 -16.23
C CYS A 149 -35.30 15.86 -15.95
N PRO A 150 -35.08 17.19 -15.85
CA PRO A 150 -33.86 17.86 -16.31
C PRO A 150 -32.62 17.70 -15.42
N ALA A 151 -31.48 17.46 -16.08
CA ALA A 151 -30.09 17.68 -15.64
C ALA A 151 -29.79 17.50 -14.14
N THR A 152 -29.97 16.29 -13.61
CA THR A 152 -29.28 15.89 -12.39
C THR A 152 -27.77 15.85 -12.68
N PRO A 153 -26.88 16.48 -11.88
CA PRO A 153 -25.44 16.36 -12.08
C PRO A 153 -25.04 14.88 -12.03
N LEU A 154 -24.28 14.43 -13.03
CA LEU A 154 -23.78 13.06 -13.08
C LEU A 154 -22.81 12.86 -11.92
N ASN A 155 -23.29 12.27 -10.82
CA ASN A 155 -22.45 12.03 -9.66
C ASN A 155 -21.63 10.75 -9.87
N ALA A 156 -20.68 10.80 -10.81
CA ALA A 156 -19.87 9.65 -11.22
C ALA A 156 -19.10 9.05 -10.04
N ASP A 157 -18.45 9.89 -9.24
CA ASP A 157 -17.67 9.49 -8.06
C ASP A 157 -18.53 8.69 -7.07
N VAL A 158 -19.72 9.19 -6.72
CA VAL A 158 -20.62 8.49 -5.79
C VAL A 158 -21.15 7.19 -6.38
N ARG A 159 -21.57 7.18 -7.65
CA ARG A 159 -22.09 5.98 -8.31
C ARG A 159 -21.03 4.88 -8.38
N LEU A 160 -19.80 5.23 -8.75
CA LEU A 160 -18.67 4.31 -8.83
C LEU A 160 -18.28 3.77 -7.46
N GLN A 161 -18.25 4.63 -6.44
CA GLN A 161 -18.00 4.21 -5.06
C GLN A 161 -19.06 3.23 -4.57
N GLN A 162 -20.34 3.50 -4.81
CA GLN A 162 -21.44 2.60 -4.44
C GLN A 162 -21.36 1.26 -5.17
N ALA A 163 -21.09 1.29 -6.48
CA ALA A 163 -20.92 0.08 -7.27
C ALA A 163 -19.75 -0.77 -6.75
N PHE A 164 -18.64 -0.12 -6.40
CA PHE A 164 -17.49 -0.80 -5.83
C PHE A 164 -17.80 -1.39 -4.43
N GLU A 165 -18.52 -0.68 -3.57
CA GLU A 165 -18.96 -1.22 -2.26
C GLU A 165 -19.85 -2.46 -2.43
N GLN A 166 -20.68 -2.52 -3.47
CA GLN A 166 -21.44 -3.73 -3.80
C GLN A 166 -20.54 -4.88 -4.23
N VAL A 167 -19.50 -4.63 -5.04
CA VAL A 167 -18.48 -5.65 -5.38
C VAL A 167 -17.85 -6.22 -4.11
N LEU A 168 -17.43 -5.35 -3.17
CA LEU A 168 -16.83 -5.79 -1.91
C LEU A 168 -17.78 -6.64 -1.07
N HIS A 169 -19.07 -6.27 -1.04
CA HIS A 169 -20.08 -7.03 -0.33
C HIS A 169 -20.26 -8.43 -0.95
N LEU A 170 -20.39 -8.52 -2.27
CA LEU A 170 -20.55 -9.78 -2.99
C LEU A 170 -19.35 -10.69 -2.82
N LYS A 171 -18.13 -10.18 -3.02
CA LYS A 171 -16.89 -10.97 -2.82
C LYS A 171 -16.79 -11.51 -1.40
N ARG A 172 -17.13 -10.71 -0.39
CA ARG A 172 -17.15 -11.14 1.01
C ARG A 172 -18.21 -12.22 1.24
N GLN A 173 -19.43 -12.01 0.76
CA GLN A 173 -20.52 -12.96 0.90
C GLN A 173 -20.17 -14.31 0.23
N ASN A 174 -19.58 -14.29 -0.96
CA ASN A 174 -19.17 -15.50 -1.66
C ASN A 174 -18.01 -16.20 -0.98
N LEU A 175 -17.06 -15.46 -0.41
CA LEU A 175 -16.01 -16.06 0.41
C LEU A 175 -16.56 -16.83 1.62
N PHE A 176 -17.64 -16.34 2.25
CA PHE A 176 -18.31 -17.02 3.35
C PHE A 176 -19.24 -18.16 2.89
N ASN A 177 -19.94 -17.98 1.76
CA ASN A 177 -20.88 -18.95 1.22
C ASN A 177 -20.19 -20.13 0.51
N GLN A 178 -18.97 -19.92 0.02
CA GLN A 178 -18.11 -21.00 -0.42
C GLN A 178 -17.71 -21.81 0.80
N ASN A 179 -18.55 -22.78 1.12
CA ASN A 179 -18.21 -23.90 1.97
C ASN A 179 -17.06 -24.66 1.29
N VAL A 180 -15.82 -24.18 1.42
CA VAL A 180 -14.65 -25.02 1.22
C VAL A 180 -14.89 -26.20 2.16
N PRO A 181 -15.12 -27.42 1.63
CA PRO A 181 -15.37 -28.56 2.49
C PRO A 181 -14.29 -28.63 3.56
N ILE A 182 -14.67 -29.01 4.79
CA ILE A 182 -13.68 -29.19 5.87
C ILE A 182 -12.53 -30.07 5.37
N ASP A 183 -12.86 -31.04 4.52
CA ASP A 183 -11.95 -32.01 3.90
C ASP A 183 -11.38 -31.57 2.53
N TYR A 184 -11.47 -30.28 2.16
CA TYR A 184 -10.84 -29.80 0.94
C TYR A 184 -9.32 -29.87 1.07
N HIS A 185 -8.76 -30.79 0.28
CA HIS A 185 -7.33 -30.98 0.11
C HIS A 185 -6.89 -30.55 -1.29
N ILE A 186 -5.78 -29.83 -1.36
CA ILE A 186 -5.16 -29.41 -2.63
C ILE A 186 -4.26 -30.56 -3.06
N GLN A 187 -4.52 -31.15 -4.24
CA GLN A 187 -3.71 -32.25 -4.76
C GLN A 187 -2.21 -31.89 -4.72
N PRO A 188 -1.34 -32.79 -4.22
CA PRO A 188 0.08 -32.51 -4.06
C PRO A 188 0.76 -32.04 -5.35
N GLU A 189 0.37 -32.58 -6.50
CA GLU A 189 0.88 -32.21 -7.82
C GLU A 189 0.55 -30.75 -8.15
N ILE A 190 -0.68 -30.32 -7.87
CA ILE A 190 -1.12 -28.94 -8.09
C ILE A 190 -0.41 -27.99 -7.12
N ALA A 191 -0.28 -28.38 -5.85
CA ALA A 191 0.45 -27.58 -4.87
C ALA A 191 1.92 -27.39 -5.27
N LYS A 192 2.59 -28.45 -5.75
CA LYS A 192 3.97 -28.38 -6.27
C LYS A 192 4.09 -27.48 -7.48
N ALA A 193 3.17 -27.59 -8.45
CA ALA A 193 3.14 -26.70 -9.61
C ALA A 193 2.96 -25.23 -9.20
N CYS A 194 2.09 -24.93 -8.22
CA CYS A 194 1.95 -23.58 -7.67
C CYS A 194 3.27 -23.09 -7.04
N ILE A 195 3.96 -23.92 -6.25
CA ILE A 195 5.22 -23.54 -5.60
C ILE A 195 6.30 -23.27 -6.65
N GLU A 196 6.42 -24.10 -7.69
CA GLU A 196 7.38 -23.88 -8.78
C GLU A 196 7.10 -22.57 -9.52
N ASN A 197 5.83 -22.30 -9.80
CA ASN A 197 5.40 -21.06 -10.43
C ASN A 197 5.72 -19.83 -9.56
N PHE A 198 5.44 -19.92 -8.26
CA PHE A 198 5.82 -18.89 -7.29
C PHE A 198 7.33 -18.62 -7.31
N CYS A 199 8.15 -19.66 -7.23
CA CYS A 199 9.61 -19.52 -7.24
C CYS A 199 10.15 -18.93 -8.57
N THR A 200 9.47 -19.21 -9.69
CA THR A 200 9.92 -18.79 -11.02
C THR A 200 9.49 -17.37 -11.36
N HIS A 201 8.26 -16.99 -11.00
CA HIS A 201 7.65 -15.76 -11.51
C HIS A 201 7.36 -14.71 -10.42
N PHE A 202 7.25 -15.11 -9.15
CA PHE A 202 6.94 -14.20 -8.05
C PHE A 202 8.21 -13.67 -7.38
N GLN A 203 8.58 -12.41 -7.68
CA GLN A 203 9.72 -11.76 -7.03
C GLN A 203 9.35 -11.23 -5.64
N ILE A 204 9.90 -11.86 -4.60
CA ILE A 204 9.76 -11.38 -3.23
C ILE A 204 10.85 -10.36 -2.93
N ASP A 205 10.47 -9.09 -2.95
CA ASP A 205 11.35 -7.96 -2.57
C ASP A 205 11.44 -7.73 -1.05
N THR A 206 10.73 -8.53 -0.25
CA THR A 206 10.60 -8.34 1.21
C THR A 206 11.01 -9.60 1.98
N PHE A 207 12.23 -9.60 2.54
CA PHE A 207 12.79 -10.69 3.36
C PHE A 207 12.74 -12.08 2.71
N PRO A 208 13.19 -12.26 1.44
CA PRO A 208 13.12 -13.56 0.75
C PRO A 208 13.86 -14.68 1.50
N SER A 209 14.93 -14.35 2.21
CA SER A 209 15.73 -15.29 3.02
C SER A 209 14.97 -15.91 4.20
N PHE A 210 13.78 -15.38 4.55
CA PHE A 210 12.98 -15.89 5.67
C PHE A 210 12.10 -17.08 5.27
N ILE A 211 12.08 -17.42 3.97
CA ILE A 211 11.33 -18.57 3.46
C ILE A 211 12.25 -19.78 3.35
N ASN A 212 11.90 -20.85 4.07
CA ASN A 212 12.51 -22.14 3.85
C ASN A 212 11.83 -22.83 2.65
N ILE A 213 12.27 -22.48 1.43
CA ILE A 213 11.72 -23.01 0.19
C ILE A 213 11.76 -24.55 0.15
N LYS A 214 12.83 -25.16 0.65
CA LYS A 214 12.95 -26.63 0.72
C LYS A 214 11.83 -27.26 1.55
N LEU A 215 11.48 -26.64 2.69
CA LEU A 215 10.34 -27.08 3.48
C LEU A 215 9.03 -26.89 2.71
N MET A 216 8.85 -25.78 1.98
CA MET A 216 7.63 -25.54 1.20
C MET A 216 7.40 -26.62 0.14
N HIS A 217 8.45 -27.09 -0.53
CA HIS A 217 8.36 -28.20 -1.48
C HIS A 217 8.06 -29.56 -0.82
N LEU A 218 8.38 -29.74 0.46
CA LEU A 218 8.13 -30.99 1.19
C LEU A 218 6.68 -31.08 1.72
N ILE A 219 6.09 -29.94 2.12
CA ILE A 219 4.77 -29.89 2.76
C ILE A 219 3.67 -30.63 1.97
N PRO A 220 3.54 -30.50 0.63
CA PRO A 220 2.52 -31.23 -0.13
C PRO A 220 2.51 -32.74 0.10
N ASP A 221 3.66 -33.33 0.38
CA ASP A 221 3.82 -34.78 0.57
C ASP A 221 3.59 -35.23 2.01
N ILE A 222 3.66 -34.31 2.98
CA ILE A 222 3.65 -34.64 4.41
C ILE A 222 2.48 -34.03 5.19
N ILE A 223 1.75 -33.07 4.60
CA ILE A 223 0.71 -32.28 5.30
C ILE A 223 -0.45 -33.13 5.81
N ASP A 224 -0.77 -34.22 5.11
CA ASP A 224 -1.86 -35.13 5.48
C ASP A 224 -1.37 -36.33 6.32
N MET A 225 -0.07 -36.42 6.62
CA MET A 225 0.46 -37.52 7.43
C MET A 225 0.06 -37.31 8.90
N PRO A 226 -0.60 -38.29 9.55
CA PRO A 226 -1.14 -38.11 10.90
C PRO A 226 -0.06 -37.91 11.98
N GLU A 227 1.17 -38.36 11.73
CA GLU A 227 2.32 -38.17 12.63
C GLU A 227 2.95 -36.77 12.51
N VAL A 228 2.62 -36.02 11.48
CA VAL A 228 3.23 -34.72 11.17
C VAL A 228 2.34 -33.59 11.70
N THR A 229 2.90 -32.78 12.59
CA THR A 229 2.25 -31.54 13.06
C THR A 229 3.05 -30.34 12.57
N LEU A 230 2.42 -29.52 11.73
CA LEU A 230 3.01 -28.29 11.21
C LEU A 230 2.58 -27.11 12.07
N GLU A 231 3.52 -26.23 12.40
CA GLU A 231 3.24 -24.97 13.09
C GLU A 231 2.25 -24.12 12.26
N PRO A 232 1.23 -23.50 12.87
CA PRO A 232 0.24 -22.72 12.12
C PRO A 232 0.83 -21.60 11.25
N ALA A 233 1.92 -20.97 11.69
CA ALA A 233 2.63 -19.97 10.88
C ALA A 233 3.21 -20.58 9.58
N VAL A 234 3.77 -21.79 9.67
CA VAL A 234 4.30 -22.53 8.51
C VAL A 234 3.18 -22.90 7.53
N LEU A 235 2.02 -23.30 8.06
CA LEU A 235 0.84 -23.61 7.23
C LEU A 235 0.31 -22.36 6.52
N VAL A 236 0.22 -21.21 7.21
CA VAL A 236 -0.18 -19.94 6.57
C VAL A 236 0.83 -19.53 5.51
N LEU A 237 2.13 -19.65 5.77
CA LEU A 237 3.19 -19.40 4.79
C LEU A 237 3.01 -20.29 3.56
N TYR A 238 2.85 -21.60 3.77
CA TYR A 238 2.65 -22.58 2.71
C TYR A 238 1.45 -22.24 1.84
N TYR A 239 0.26 -22.06 2.43
CA TYR A 239 -0.93 -21.74 1.65
C TYR A 239 -0.83 -20.36 0.97
N SER A 240 -0.13 -19.40 1.56
CA SER A 240 0.11 -18.10 0.92
C SER A 240 1.02 -18.23 -0.31
N ILE A 241 2.05 -19.09 -0.25
CA ILE A 241 2.92 -19.39 -1.40
C ILE A 241 2.13 -20.11 -2.49
N VAL A 242 1.35 -21.14 -2.13
CA VAL A 242 0.48 -21.85 -3.07
C VAL A 242 -0.54 -20.91 -3.69
N TYR A 243 -1.07 -19.94 -2.93
CA TYR A 243 -1.99 -18.92 -3.42
C TYR A 243 -1.33 -18.04 -4.48
N HIS A 244 -0.18 -17.44 -4.18
CA HIS A 244 0.51 -16.56 -5.13
C HIS A 244 0.97 -17.32 -6.37
N GLY A 245 1.36 -18.58 -6.21
CA GLY A 245 1.65 -19.50 -7.30
C GLY A 245 0.43 -19.84 -8.17
N SER A 246 -0.75 -20.01 -7.57
CA SER A 246 -1.97 -20.37 -8.32
C SER A 246 -2.48 -19.22 -9.17
N VAL A 247 -2.24 -17.96 -8.79
CA VAL A 247 -2.66 -16.77 -9.55
C VAL A 247 -2.20 -16.82 -11.01
N LEU A 248 -1.02 -17.36 -11.26
CA LEU A 248 -0.37 -17.35 -12.57
C LEU A 248 -0.61 -18.63 -13.40
N ILE A 249 -1.14 -19.72 -12.82
CA ILE A 249 -1.42 -20.99 -13.54
C ILE A 249 -2.89 -21.41 -13.51
N ALA A 250 -3.74 -20.75 -12.74
CA ALA A 250 -5.13 -21.19 -12.55
C ALA A 250 -5.90 -21.34 -13.89
N ASP A 251 -5.63 -20.45 -14.84
CA ASP A 251 -6.28 -20.46 -16.17
C ASP A 251 -5.75 -21.60 -17.06
N ASP A 252 -4.50 -22.04 -16.86
CA ASP A 252 -3.86 -23.10 -17.66
C ASP A 252 -4.23 -24.53 -17.18
N LEU A 253 -4.64 -24.68 -15.92
CA LEU A 253 -4.95 -25.98 -15.32
C LEU A 253 -6.32 -26.54 -15.74
N GLY A 254 -7.13 -25.73 -16.42
CA GLY A 254 -8.45 -26.12 -16.95
C GLY A 254 -9.64 -25.80 -16.04
N PRO A 255 -10.88 -25.99 -16.54
CA PRO A 255 -12.10 -25.46 -15.91
C PRO A 255 -12.37 -25.95 -14.48
N GLN A 256 -11.91 -27.16 -14.14
CA GLN A 256 -12.06 -27.78 -12.82
C GLN A 256 -11.28 -27.05 -11.71
N TYR A 257 -10.29 -26.22 -12.08
CA TYR A 257 -9.47 -25.42 -11.18
C TYR A 257 -9.78 -23.91 -11.26
N SER A 258 -10.87 -23.52 -11.92
CA SER A 258 -11.30 -22.12 -12.08
C SER A 258 -11.45 -21.34 -10.76
N ASN A 259 -11.69 -22.03 -9.63
CA ASN A 259 -11.79 -21.42 -8.30
C ASN A 259 -10.63 -21.82 -7.36
N LEU A 260 -9.54 -22.37 -7.89
CA LEU A 260 -8.38 -22.81 -7.11
C LEU A 260 -7.86 -21.70 -6.20
N THR A 261 -7.57 -20.52 -6.78
CA THR A 261 -7.03 -19.36 -6.04
C THR A 261 -7.92 -18.97 -4.85
N GLN A 262 -9.25 -18.98 -5.02
CA GLN A 262 -10.19 -18.66 -3.95
C GLN A 262 -10.23 -19.76 -2.88
N ARG A 263 -10.19 -21.03 -3.28
CA ARG A 263 -10.13 -22.16 -2.33
C ARG A 263 -8.85 -22.15 -1.51
N VAL A 264 -7.70 -21.87 -2.13
CA VAL A 264 -6.40 -21.75 -1.44
C VAL A 264 -6.40 -20.56 -0.47
N TYR A 265 -6.99 -19.43 -0.85
CA TYR A 265 -7.20 -18.31 0.08
C TYR A 265 -8.07 -18.73 1.28
N GLY A 266 -9.12 -19.50 1.04
CA GLY A 266 -9.91 -20.13 2.10
C GLY A 266 -9.07 -21.01 3.05
N CYS A 267 -8.13 -21.79 2.52
CA CYS A 267 -7.17 -22.54 3.35
C CYS A 267 -6.33 -21.64 4.26
N CYS A 268 -5.84 -20.49 3.76
CA CYS A 268 -5.12 -19.52 4.58
C CYS A 268 -5.98 -19.03 5.75
N LEU A 269 -7.25 -18.70 5.48
CA LEU A 269 -8.19 -18.20 6.48
C LEU A 269 -8.59 -19.25 7.52
N ARG A 270 -8.65 -20.53 7.14
CA ARG A 270 -8.94 -21.64 8.07
C ARG A 270 -7.86 -21.80 9.15
N VAL A 271 -6.59 -21.61 8.79
CA VAL A 271 -5.45 -21.73 9.73
C VAL A 271 -5.30 -20.50 10.62
N LEU A 272 -5.83 -19.35 10.18
CA LEU A 272 -5.64 -18.05 10.81
C LEU A 272 -5.96 -18.00 12.32
N PRO A 273 -7.05 -18.59 12.86
CA PRO A 273 -7.32 -18.54 14.30
C PRO A 273 -6.22 -19.19 15.13
N ALA A 274 -5.79 -20.40 14.74
CA ALA A 274 -4.71 -21.13 15.42
C ALA A 274 -3.38 -20.38 15.32
N TRP A 275 -3.11 -19.75 14.17
CA TRP A 275 -1.92 -18.92 14.01
C TRP A 275 -1.94 -17.67 14.90
N ARG A 276 -3.07 -16.96 14.99
CA ARG A 276 -3.20 -15.77 15.84
C ARG A 276 -3.00 -16.07 17.32
N GLU A 277 -3.46 -17.22 17.80
CA GLU A 277 -3.29 -17.64 19.20
C GLU A 277 -1.84 -17.98 19.53
N ARG A 278 -1.08 -18.53 18.57
CA ARG A 278 0.28 -19.04 18.77
C ARG A 278 1.38 -18.14 18.24
N SER A 279 1.06 -17.00 17.59
CA SER A 279 2.04 -16.16 16.94
C SER A 279 3.05 -15.58 17.94
N LEU A 280 4.32 -15.95 17.76
CA LEU A 280 5.41 -15.49 18.62
C LEU A 280 6.11 -14.24 18.05
N GLY A 281 5.91 -13.92 16.77
CA GLY A 281 6.58 -12.82 16.08
C GLY A 281 7.96 -13.23 15.54
N THR A 282 8.06 -14.46 15.05
CA THR A 282 9.23 -15.04 14.41
C THR A 282 9.42 -14.51 12.98
N LYS A 283 10.54 -14.89 12.34
CA LYS A 283 10.76 -14.65 10.90
C LYS A 283 9.66 -15.26 10.04
N THR A 284 9.19 -16.46 10.39
CA THR A 284 8.08 -17.14 9.72
C THR A 284 6.78 -16.38 9.91
N ASP A 285 6.48 -15.89 11.12
CA ASP A 285 5.30 -15.04 11.36
C ASP A 285 5.34 -13.78 10.48
N LEU A 286 6.50 -13.12 10.38
CA LEU A 286 6.67 -11.92 9.57
C LEU A 286 6.36 -12.20 8.09
N ILE A 287 7.04 -13.18 7.48
CA ILE A 287 6.87 -13.45 6.06
C ILE A 287 5.48 -14.01 5.72
N SER A 288 4.88 -14.79 6.64
CA SER A 288 3.49 -15.23 6.54
C SER A 288 2.53 -14.05 6.52
N ALA A 289 2.71 -13.08 7.42
CA ALA A 289 1.89 -11.87 7.49
C ALA A 289 2.05 -11.01 6.24
N ILE A 290 3.27 -10.88 5.69
CA ILE A 290 3.54 -10.13 4.45
C ILE A 290 2.82 -10.79 3.25
N LEU A 291 2.98 -12.10 3.05
CA LEU A 291 2.36 -12.78 1.91
C LEU A 291 0.84 -12.85 2.02
N LEU A 292 0.30 -13.06 3.23
CA LEU A 292 -1.15 -13.05 3.46
C LEU A 292 -1.75 -11.64 3.34
N MET A 293 -1.02 -10.60 3.78
CA MET A 293 -1.40 -9.20 3.51
C MET A 293 -1.52 -8.96 2.00
N ARG A 294 -0.54 -9.39 1.20
CA ARG A 294 -0.59 -9.25 -0.27
C ARG A 294 -1.74 -10.03 -0.88
N ALA A 295 -1.94 -11.29 -0.47
CA ALA A 295 -3.03 -12.13 -0.96
C ALA A 295 -4.41 -11.52 -0.68
N SER A 296 -4.65 -11.10 0.56
CA SER A 296 -5.91 -10.44 0.94
C SER A 296 -6.15 -9.13 0.21
N PHE A 297 -5.08 -8.42 -0.14
CA PHE A 297 -5.17 -7.21 -0.93
C PHE A 297 -5.69 -7.47 -2.35
N GLN A 298 -5.16 -8.51 -3.01
CA GLN A 298 -5.61 -8.95 -4.33
C GLN A 298 -7.06 -9.49 -4.31
N GLN A 299 -7.51 -10.01 -3.17
CA GLN A 299 -8.89 -10.46 -2.95
C GLN A 299 -9.88 -9.34 -2.56
N CYS A 300 -9.45 -8.07 -2.62
CA CYS A 300 -10.21 -6.91 -2.15
C CYS A 300 -10.60 -6.93 -0.67
N ASP A 301 -9.92 -7.70 0.18
CA ASP A 301 -10.12 -7.70 1.64
C ASP A 301 -9.17 -6.70 2.33
N PHE A 302 -9.36 -5.42 2.03
CA PHE A 302 -8.42 -4.36 2.45
C PHE A 302 -8.34 -4.17 3.96
N GLU A 303 -9.45 -4.36 4.67
CA GLU A 303 -9.45 -4.25 6.13
C GLU A 303 -8.64 -5.40 6.74
N PHE A 304 -8.81 -6.61 6.24
CA PHE A 304 -8.00 -7.73 6.68
C PHE A 304 -6.53 -7.56 6.33
N SER A 305 -6.23 -7.12 5.10
CA SER A 305 -4.87 -6.81 4.64
C SER A 305 -4.19 -5.79 5.56
N TRP A 306 -4.89 -4.71 5.90
CA TRP A 306 -4.40 -3.71 6.84
C TRP A 306 -4.15 -4.29 8.24
N ASN A 307 -5.02 -5.17 8.72
CA ASN A 307 -4.81 -5.86 9.98
C ASN A 307 -3.62 -6.83 9.95
N MET A 308 -3.32 -7.46 8.81
CA MET A 308 -2.09 -8.25 8.63
C MET A 308 -0.86 -7.35 8.65
N TYR A 309 -0.91 -6.17 8.05
CA TYR A 309 0.19 -5.20 8.12
C TYR A 309 0.50 -4.74 9.56
N ARG A 310 -0.51 -4.68 10.44
CA ARG A 310 -0.28 -4.47 11.88
C ARG A 310 0.55 -5.60 12.51
N ILE A 311 0.31 -6.85 12.11
CA ILE A 311 1.08 -8.01 12.56
C ILE A 311 2.51 -7.94 12.00
N VAL A 312 2.67 -7.56 10.73
CA VAL A 312 3.99 -7.31 10.10
C VAL A 312 4.80 -6.33 10.96
N TYR A 313 4.22 -5.18 11.30
CA TYR A 313 4.87 -4.19 12.15
C TYR A 313 5.23 -4.72 13.55
N GLN A 314 4.33 -5.50 14.17
CA GLN A 314 4.62 -6.13 15.46
C GLN A 314 5.80 -7.11 15.38
N CYS A 315 5.88 -7.90 14.30
CA CYS A 315 6.99 -8.82 14.07
C CYS A 315 8.31 -8.06 13.86
N ILE A 316 8.31 -6.97 13.08
CA ILE A 316 9.49 -6.10 12.89
C ILE A 316 10.02 -5.55 14.22
N LYS A 317 9.11 -5.16 15.12
CA LYS A 317 9.49 -4.71 16.46
C LYS A 317 10.09 -5.83 17.30
N LYS A 318 9.43 -7.00 17.34
CA LYS A 318 9.90 -8.17 18.11
C LYS A 318 11.25 -8.70 17.62
N LEU A 319 11.47 -8.69 16.30
CA LEU A 319 12.72 -9.10 15.66
C LEU A 319 13.81 -8.01 15.72
N ASN A 320 13.50 -6.84 16.28
CA ASN A 320 14.40 -5.68 16.36
C ASN A 320 14.94 -5.20 15.00
N LEU A 321 14.21 -5.44 13.90
CA LEU A 321 14.64 -5.07 12.54
C LEU A 321 14.66 -3.55 12.33
N HIS A 322 13.85 -2.80 13.09
CA HIS A 322 13.86 -1.34 13.08
C HIS A 322 15.15 -0.71 13.67
N ASN A 323 16.07 -1.51 14.21
CA ASN A 323 17.35 -1.07 14.78
C ASN A 323 18.56 -1.82 14.18
N ILE A 324 18.47 -2.27 12.92
CA ILE A 324 19.56 -3.01 12.24
C ILE A 324 20.90 -2.27 12.31
N ASP A 325 20.89 -0.94 12.22
CA ASP A 325 22.09 -0.12 12.20
C ASP A 325 22.45 0.50 13.55
N GLN A 326 21.81 0.05 14.64
CA GLN A 326 22.20 0.49 15.98
C GLN A 326 23.52 -0.17 16.39
N ASP A 327 24.56 0.64 16.62
CA ASP A 327 25.85 0.16 17.11
C ASP A 327 25.71 -0.37 18.56
N PHE A 328 25.84 -1.67 18.74
CA PHE A 328 25.99 -2.29 20.06
C PHE A 328 27.48 -2.29 20.46
N PRO A 329 27.82 -1.98 21.74
CA PRO A 329 29.17 -2.19 22.25
C PRO A 329 29.54 -3.67 22.08
N SER A 330 30.53 -3.94 21.24
CA SER A 330 30.88 -5.27 20.74
C SER A 330 31.26 -6.24 21.85
N THR A 331 30.64 -7.43 21.85
CA THR A 331 31.24 -8.62 22.51
C THR A 331 31.46 -9.78 21.54
N PHE A 332 30.92 -9.74 20.31
CA PHE A 332 31.21 -10.76 19.32
C PHE A 332 31.52 -10.13 17.95
N MET A 333 32.58 -10.65 17.34
CA MET A 333 33.14 -10.29 16.04
C MET A 333 32.04 -9.90 15.05
N ARG A 334 32.05 -8.63 14.61
CA ARG A 334 31.25 -8.18 13.48
C ARG A 334 31.81 -8.93 12.26
N GLN A 335 31.14 -10.01 11.85
CA GLN A 335 31.35 -10.56 10.50
C GLN A 335 31.08 -9.41 9.51
N SER A 336 31.75 -9.44 8.36
CA SER A 336 31.65 -8.46 7.26
C SER A 336 30.21 -8.02 6.99
N PRO A 337 29.96 -6.88 6.31
CA PRO A 337 28.60 -6.51 5.90
C PRO A 337 28.03 -7.69 5.12
N ASP A 338 27.15 -8.45 5.75
CA ASP A 338 26.59 -9.67 5.20
C ASP A 338 25.47 -9.25 4.25
N ASP A 339 25.40 -9.88 3.08
CA ASP A 339 24.43 -9.62 2.02
C ASP A 339 22.99 -9.70 2.57
N GLY A 340 22.78 -10.57 3.58
CA GLY A 340 21.53 -10.68 4.32
C GLY A 340 21.09 -9.40 5.04
N THR A 341 22.02 -8.55 5.50
CA THR A 341 21.66 -7.30 6.20
C THR A 341 21.15 -6.22 5.25
N ASP A 342 21.62 -6.20 4.00
CA ASP A 342 21.14 -5.24 3.00
C ASP A 342 19.78 -5.64 2.44
N HIS A 343 19.55 -6.93 2.21
CA HIS A 343 18.21 -7.41 1.87
C HIS A 343 17.18 -7.13 2.96
N ASP A 344 17.57 -7.22 4.24
CA ASP A 344 16.69 -6.85 5.35
C ASP A 344 16.37 -5.34 5.35
N ARG A 345 17.36 -4.47 5.04
CA ARG A 345 17.14 -3.02 4.85
C ARG A 345 16.20 -2.75 3.67
N GLN A 346 16.42 -3.40 2.52
CA GLN A 346 15.55 -3.29 1.35
C GLN A 346 14.10 -3.66 1.70
N GLY A 347 13.90 -4.78 2.39
CA GLY A 347 12.59 -5.23 2.84
C GLY A 347 11.90 -4.22 3.76
N LEU A 348 12.62 -3.58 4.68
CA LEU A 348 12.05 -2.55 5.54
C LEU A 348 11.60 -1.31 4.76
N TRP A 349 12.43 -0.81 3.84
CA TRP A 349 12.06 0.35 3.02
C TRP A 349 10.90 0.05 2.07
N ALA A 350 10.83 -1.15 1.51
CA ALA A 350 9.67 -1.60 0.74
C ALA A 350 8.38 -1.58 1.59
N LEU A 351 8.45 -1.99 2.85
CA LEU A 351 7.29 -1.93 3.76
C LEU A 351 6.91 -0.50 4.17
N VAL A 352 7.85 0.45 4.20
CA VAL A 352 7.51 1.88 4.40
C VAL A 352 6.65 2.39 3.23
N LEU A 353 6.99 2.02 1.99
CA LEU A 353 6.17 2.36 0.83
C LEU A 353 4.77 1.75 0.93
N VAL A 354 4.66 0.51 1.42
CA VAL A 354 3.36 -0.13 1.69
C VAL A 354 2.54 0.65 2.73
N ASP A 355 3.14 1.17 3.80
CA ASP A 355 2.45 2.03 4.78
C ASP A 355 1.86 3.25 4.09
N LEU A 356 2.68 3.93 3.28
CA LEU A 356 2.30 5.14 2.56
C LEU A 356 1.18 4.86 1.56
N PHE A 357 1.23 3.70 0.89
CA PHE A 357 0.18 3.25 -0.01
C PHE A 357 -1.16 3.06 0.72
N PHE A 358 -1.17 2.37 1.86
CA PHE A 358 -2.38 2.22 2.69
C PHE A 358 -2.92 3.57 3.17
N ARG A 359 -2.02 4.48 3.58
CA ARG A 359 -2.40 5.84 4.01
C ARG A 359 -3.02 6.65 2.86
N LEU A 360 -2.38 6.62 1.70
CA LEU A 360 -2.74 7.46 0.57
C LEU A 360 -3.99 6.94 -0.12
N LEU A 361 -3.98 5.68 -0.57
CA LEU A 361 -5.08 5.13 -1.36
C LEU A 361 -6.24 4.64 -0.49
N HIS A 362 -6.00 4.16 0.74
CA HIS A 362 -7.05 3.53 1.56
C HIS A 362 -7.42 4.33 2.82
N ASP A 363 -6.94 5.56 2.95
CA ASP A 363 -7.17 6.46 4.09
C ASP A 363 -6.94 5.76 5.45
N LYS A 364 -5.96 4.86 5.52
CA LYS A 364 -5.57 4.18 6.76
C LYS A 364 -4.64 5.06 7.61
N PRO A 365 -4.66 4.92 8.94
CA PRO A 365 -3.71 5.64 9.80
C PRO A 365 -2.29 5.12 9.59
N ALA A 366 -1.29 5.97 9.81
CA ALA A 366 0.12 5.56 9.77
C ALA A 366 0.43 4.48 10.83
N ILE A 367 1.23 3.47 10.46
CA ILE A 367 1.80 2.48 11.39
C ILE A 367 3.32 2.58 11.43
N MET A 368 3.97 2.27 10.31
CA MET A 368 5.43 2.26 10.23
C MET A 368 5.97 3.68 10.20
N THR A 369 5.38 4.53 9.35
CA THR A 369 5.75 5.93 9.20
C THR A 369 5.43 6.79 10.42
N ALA A 370 4.57 6.31 11.33
CA ALA A 370 4.20 7.05 12.54
C ALA A 370 5.37 7.30 13.50
N ASN A 371 6.36 6.40 13.51
CA ASN A 371 7.53 6.48 14.39
C ASN A 371 8.83 6.32 13.60
N LEU A 372 8.85 6.76 12.33
CA LEU A 372 10.00 6.55 11.44
C LEU A 372 11.29 7.19 11.96
N THR A 373 11.17 8.30 12.70
CA THR A 373 12.30 9.02 13.33
C THR A 373 12.98 8.24 14.46
N GLU A 374 12.30 7.23 15.02
CA GLU A 374 12.86 6.36 16.06
C GLU A 374 13.71 5.22 15.47
N TRP A 375 13.64 4.99 14.16
CA TRP A 375 14.27 3.84 13.52
C TRP A 375 15.75 4.10 13.25
N ARG A 376 16.56 3.06 13.44
CA ARG A 376 17.98 3.03 13.09
C ARG A 376 18.18 2.07 11.93
N VAL A 377 17.68 2.49 10.77
CA VAL A 377 17.77 1.74 9.52
C VAL A 377 18.31 2.66 8.44
N ASN A 378 19.46 2.28 7.91
CA ASN A 378 20.14 2.92 6.81
C ASN A 378 19.47 2.57 5.48
N LEU A 379 19.67 3.40 4.46
CA LEU A 379 19.41 2.95 3.09
C LEU A 379 20.34 1.77 2.76
N PRO A 380 19.83 0.72 2.09
CA PRO A 380 20.61 -0.46 1.75
C PRO A 380 21.75 -0.07 0.81
N THR A 381 22.88 -0.76 0.94
CA THR A 381 23.93 -0.71 -0.08
C THR A 381 23.50 -1.55 -1.28
N ILE A 382 23.68 -1.00 -2.49
CA ILE A 382 23.40 -1.74 -3.71
C ILE A 382 24.72 -2.19 -4.31
N ASN A 383 24.91 -3.50 -4.41
CA ASN A 383 25.97 -4.11 -5.17
C ASN A 383 25.43 -4.42 -6.57
N ILE A 384 25.71 -3.56 -7.54
CA ILE A 384 25.43 -3.87 -8.94
C ILE A 384 26.47 -4.91 -9.38
N VAL A 385 26.01 -6.12 -9.69
CA VAL A 385 26.82 -7.13 -10.39
C VAL A 385 26.53 -6.97 -11.88
N PRO A 386 27.43 -6.36 -12.68
CA PRO A 386 27.16 -6.02 -14.08
C PRO A 386 26.94 -7.24 -14.98
N GLU A 387 27.33 -8.43 -14.52
CA GLU A 387 27.31 -9.68 -15.29
C GLU A 387 25.93 -10.38 -15.31
N GLN A 388 24.91 -9.82 -14.64
CA GLN A 388 23.59 -10.43 -14.50
C GLN A 388 22.45 -9.45 -14.88
N PRO A 389 21.93 -9.51 -16.13
CA PRO A 389 20.89 -8.58 -16.61
C PRO A 389 19.58 -8.66 -15.82
N ASP A 390 19.25 -9.82 -15.24
CA ASP A 390 18.03 -10.00 -14.43
C ASP A 390 18.00 -9.12 -13.17
N HIS A 391 19.17 -8.73 -12.64
CA HIS A 391 19.26 -7.84 -11.48
C HIS A 391 19.08 -6.36 -11.82
N MET A 392 19.14 -5.98 -13.10
CA MET A 392 19.00 -4.58 -13.50
C MET A 392 17.59 -4.05 -13.24
N VAL A 393 16.55 -4.83 -13.56
CA VAL A 393 15.15 -4.44 -13.33
C VAL A 393 14.87 -4.30 -11.83
N SER A 394 15.32 -5.26 -11.02
CA SER A 394 15.17 -5.22 -9.56
C SER A 394 15.89 -4.00 -8.95
N THR A 395 17.10 -3.69 -9.42
CA THR A 395 17.88 -2.52 -8.98
C THR A 395 17.19 -1.22 -9.36
N LEU A 396 16.76 -1.08 -10.61
CA LEU A 396 16.00 0.08 -11.09
C LEU A 396 14.73 0.27 -10.27
N ALA A 397 13.94 -0.79 -10.10
CA ALA A 397 12.71 -0.75 -9.33
C ALA A 397 12.97 -0.32 -7.88
N PHE A 398 14.05 -0.79 -7.27
CA PHE A 398 14.44 -0.38 -5.92
C PHE A 398 14.71 1.13 -5.82
N PHE A 399 15.47 1.71 -6.75
CA PHE A 399 15.79 3.15 -6.74
C PHE A 399 14.55 4.01 -6.91
N VAL A 400 13.72 3.68 -7.91
CA VAL A 400 12.49 4.43 -8.18
C VAL A 400 11.52 4.30 -7.01
N LYS A 401 11.33 3.09 -6.44
CA LYS A 401 10.51 2.89 -5.21
C LYS A 401 11.04 3.71 -4.03
N SER A 402 12.36 3.79 -3.87
CA SER A 402 12.99 4.55 -2.79
C SER A 402 12.77 6.06 -2.95
N ARG A 403 13.03 6.63 -4.14
CA ARG A 403 12.75 8.05 -4.42
C ARG A 403 11.27 8.38 -4.27
N LEU A 404 10.39 7.52 -4.79
CA LEU A 404 8.94 7.65 -4.63
C LEU A 404 8.55 7.67 -3.14
N THR A 405 9.11 6.78 -2.32
CA THR A 405 8.87 6.76 -0.86
C THR A 405 9.17 8.11 -0.22
N PHE A 406 10.29 8.75 -0.58
CA PHE A 406 10.65 10.06 -0.04
C PHE A 406 9.75 11.19 -0.54
N LEU A 407 9.34 11.17 -1.81
CA LEU A 407 8.37 12.14 -2.35
C LEU A 407 7.02 12.04 -1.63
N LEU A 408 6.56 10.82 -1.35
CA LEU A 408 5.33 10.58 -0.59
C LEU A 408 5.46 10.96 0.89
N LEU A 409 6.62 10.76 1.52
CA LEU A 409 6.88 11.28 2.87
C LEU A 409 6.80 12.81 2.91
N ARG A 410 7.43 13.50 1.95
CA ARG A 410 7.32 14.97 1.79
C ARG A 410 5.86 15.41 1.68
N PHE A 411 5.06 14.71 0.87
CA PHE A 411 3.63 14.97 0.73
C PHE A 411 2.91 15.01 2.09
N PHE A 412 3.05 13.94 2.89
CA PHE A 412 2.40 13.88 4.19
C PHE A 412 2.96 14.91 5.19
N ASP A 413 4.27 15.18 5.16
CA ASP A 413 4.86 16.16 6.07
C ASP A 413 4.34 17.58 5.82
N PHE A 414 4.27 18.05 4.58
CA PHE A 414 3.73 19.40 4.33
C PHE A 414 2.21 19.45 4.44
N PHE A 415 1.49 18.39 4.05
CA PHE A 415 0.02 18.35 4.15
C PHE A 415 -0.44 18.44 5.62
N ALA A 416 0.38 17.94 6.55
CA ALA A 416 0.16 18.10 7.98
C ALA A 416 0.50 19.51 8.53
N GLN A 417 1.35 20.27 7.83
CA GLN A 417 1.89 21.56 8.26
C GLN A 417 1.20 22.78 7.65
N SER A 418 0.59 22.64 6.46
CA SER A 418 0.03 23.76 5.72
C SER A 418 -1.14 24.42 6.46
N SER A 419 -1.07 25.74 6.59
CA SER A 419 -2.19 26.59 7.05
C SER A 419 -2.78 27.43 5.92
N ASP A 420 -2.13 27.41 4.75
CA ASP A 420 -2.48 28.14 3.55
C ASP A 420 -2.69 27.14 2.40
N ASP A 421 -3.83 27.25 1.75
CA ASP A 421 -4.27 26.27 0.75
C ASP A 421 -3.53 26.47 -0.58
N GLU A 422 -3.22 27.72 -0.98
CA GLU A 422 -2.53 28.02 -2.25
C GLU A 422 -1.08 27.49 -2.29
N ASP A 423 -0.31 27.70 -1.22
CA ASP A 423 1.04 27.13 -1.06
C ASP A 423 1.01 25.59 -1.01
N CYS A 424 -0.07 25.00 -0.49
CA CYS A 424 -0.26 23.54 -0.49
C CYS A 424 -0.47 23.01 -1.92
N ILE A 425 -1.25 23.72 -2.73
CA ILE A 425 -1.54 23.37 -4.14
C ILE A 425 -0.26 23.38 -4.98
N GLU A 426 0.50 24.48 -4.97
CA GLU A 426 1.75 24.61 -5.74
C GLU A 426 2.75 23.49 -5.40
N ARG A 427 2.85 23.13 -4.11
CA ARG A 427 3.73 22.04 -3.66
C ARG A 427 3.26 20.65 -4.10
N ILE A 428 1.94 20.41 -4.14
CA ILE A 428 1.40 19.13 -4.64
C ILE A 428 1.68 19.01 -6.13
N GLU A 429 1.45 20.06 -6.91
CA GLU A 429 1.76 20.08 -8.35
C GLU A 429 3.26 19.84 -8.59
N GLY A 430 4.13 20.51 -7.81
CA GLY A 430 5.57 20.30 -7.85
C GLY A 430 5.97 18.85 -7.56
N LEU A 431 5.37 18.21 -6.55
CA LEU A 431 5.63 16.80 -6.29
C LEU A 431 5.14 15.88 -7.40
N CYS A 432 3.98 16.15 -8.01
CA CYS A 432 3.51 15.37 -9.16
C CYS A 432 4.51 15.45 -10.32
N ALA A 433 5.03 16.65 -10.62
CA ALA A 433 6.08 16.82 -11.62
C ALA A 433 7.37 16.05 -11.26
N GLU A 434 7.82 16.12 -10.00
CA GLU A 434 9.00 15.36 -9.54
C GLU A 434 8.81 13.83 -9.69
N ILE A 435 7.58 13.32 -9.50
CA ILE A 435 7.25 11.90 -9.71
C ILE A 435 7.28 11.55 -11.21
N GLU A 436 6.76 12.43 -12.09
CA GLU A 436 6.81 12.21 -13.54
C GLU A 436 8.25 12.20 -14.06
N ASP A 437 9.06 13.17 -13.63
CA ASP A 437 10.48 13.26 -13.96
C ASP A 437 11.23 12.02 -13.49
N LEU A 438 10.94 11.51 -12.29
CA LEU A 438 11.53 10.27 -11.77
C LEU A 438 11.27 9.06 -12.69
N ILE A 439 10.03 8.91 -13.17
CA ILE A 439 9.64 7.81 -14.07
C ILE A 439 10.33 7.95 -15.44
N GLY A 440 10.49 9.18 -15.93
CA GLY A 440 11.18 9.48 -17.18
C GLY A 440 12.70 9.31 -17.09
N GLU A 441 13.33 9.83 -16.04
CA GLU A 441 14.78 9.78 -15.78
C GLU A 441 15.32 8.35 -15.81
N TRP A 442 14.55 7.41 -15.25
CA TRP A 442 14.92 5.99 -15.18
C TRP A 442 14.37 5.16 -16.35
N SER A 443 13.77 5.77 -17.37
CA SER A 443 13.19 5.07 -18.54
C SER A 443 12.34 3.85 -18.15
N VAL A 444 11.51 4.00 -17.11
CA VAL A 444 10.74 2.87 -16.54
C VAL A 444 9.79 2.29 -17.59
N ARG A 445 9.17 3.15 -18.41
CA ARG A 445 8.24 2.76 -19.48
C ARG A 445 8.94 1.98 -20.58
N ASP A 446 10.09 2.47 -21.06
CA ASP A 446 10.88 1.80 -22.10
C ASP A 446 11.40 0.44 -21.60
N SER A 447 11.82 0.39 -20.33
CA SER A 447 12.25 -0.85 -19.68
C SER A 447 11.10 -1.86 -19.56
N MET A 448 9.88 -1.38 -19.33
CA MET A 448 8.68 -2.22 -19.28
C MET A 448 8.36 -2.80 -20.66
N ASP A 449 8.50 -2.01 -21.73
CA ASP A 449 8.33 -2.48 -23.11
C ASP A 449 9.40 -3.51 -23.49
N ALA A 450 10.67 -3.26 -23.12
CA ALA A 450 11.77 -4.18 -23.37
C ALA A 450 11.63 -5.53 -22.64
N ASN A 451 10.82 -5.59 -21.59
CA ASN A 451 10.59 -6.80 -20.79
C ASN A 451 9.18 -7.39 -21.03
N GLU A 452 8.50 -7.08 -22.14
CA GLU A 452 7.13 -7.52 -22.41
C GLU A 452 6.90 -9.03 -22.21
N GLU A 453 7.85 -9.86 -22.64
CA GLU A 453 7.80 -11.33 -22.52
C GLU A 453 8.22 -11.85 -21.13
N ASN A 454 9.01 -11.09 -20.37
CA ASN A 454 9.42 -11.48 -19.02
C ASN A 454 8.36 -11.03 -18.01
N VAL A 455 7.42 -11.94 -17.71
CA VAL A 455 6.27 -11.71 -16.82
C VAL A 455 6.67 -11.06 -15.49
N SER A 456 7.76 -11.52 -14.87
CA SER A 456 8.18 -11.07 -13.55
C SER A 456 8.73 -9.64 -13.57
N ASN A 457 9.62 -9.36 -14.53
CA ASN A 457 10.21 -8.03 -14.70
C ASN A 457 9.17 -7.02 -15.16
N TRP A 458 8.32 -7.41 -16.13
CA TRP A 458 7.22 -6.58 -16.60
C TRP A 458 6.28 -6.19 -15.47
N TRP A 459 5.84 -7.17 -14.66
CA TRP A 459 4.92 -6.93 -13.55
C TRP A 459 5.53 -5.99 -12.51
N THR A 460 6.82 -6.15 -12.20
CA THR A 460 7.53 -5.29 -11.26
C THR A 460 7.55 -3.81 -11.72
N LEU A 461 7.81 -3.57 -13.00
CA LEU A 461 7.83 -2.23 -13.59
C LEU A 461 6.41 -1.65 -13.75
N TYR A 462 5.43 -2.51 -14.07
CA TYR A 462 4.02 -2.15 -14.17
C TYR A 462 3.46 -1.70 -12.82
N ASP A 463 3.66 -2.51 -11.78
CA ASP A 463 3.20 -2.21 -10.42
C ASP A 463 3.81 -0.91 -9.88
N LEU A 464 5.10 -0.68 -10.16
CA LEU A 464 5.79 0.56 -9.82
C LEU A 464 5.17 1.77 -10.53
N THR A 465 4.96 1.67 -11.84
CA THR A 465 4.39 2.76 -12.65
C THR A 465 2.95 3.08 -12.23
N LEU A 466 2.17 2.04 -11.92
CA LEU A 466 0.81 2.15 -11.41
C LEU A 466 0.78 2.79 -10.01
N THR A 467 1.69 2.38 -9.12
CA THR A 467 1.85 2.98 -7.78
C THR A 467 2.18 4.46 -7.86
N ALA A 468 3.13 4.85 -8.69
CA ALA A 468 3.47 6.26 -8.90
C ALA A 468 2.27 7.05 -9.44
N SER A 469 1.62 6.54 -10.50
CA SER A 469 0.52 7.25 -11.18
C SER A 469 -0.74 7.37 -10.31
N CYS A 470 -1.14 6.31 -9.60
CA CYS A 470 -2.26 6.38 -8.66
C CYS A 470 -1.96 7.25 -7.44
N SER A 471 -0.70 7.31 -6.99
CA SER A 471 -0.31 8.23 -5.92
C SER A 471 -0.52 9.69 -6.34
N MET A 472 -0.05 10.06 -7.54
CA MET A 472 -0.30 11.39 -8.11
C MET A 472 -1.80 11.68 -8.23
N MET A 473 -2.60 10.70 -8.66
CA MET A 473 -4.06 10.86 -8.79
C MET A 473 -4.72 11.21 -7.45
N VAL A 474 -4.35 10.52 -6.37
CA VAL A 474 -4.91 10.82 -5.04
C VAL A 474 -4.41 12.16 -4.52
N MET A 475 -3.13 12.48 -4.72
CA MET A 475 -2.55 13.78 -4.33
C MET A 475 -3.28 14.93 -5.03
N SER A 476 -3.49 14.84 -6.35
CA SER A 476 -4.19 15.86 -7.13
C SER A 476 -5.67 15.99 -6.73
N ARG A 477 -6.34 14.90 -6.37
CA ARG A 477 -7.73 14.96 -5.87
C ARG A 477 -7.84 15.58 -4.47
N LYS A 478 -6.87 15.32 -3.58
CA LYS A 478 -6.82 15.97 -2.26
C LYS A 478 -6.58 17.48 -2.39
N MET A 479 -5.77 17.91 -3.35
CA MET A 479 -5.59 19.32 -3.73
C MET A 479 -6.90 19.99 -4.16
N GLU A 480 -7.67 19.34 -5.04
CA GLU A 480 -8.96 19.87 -5.51
C GLU A 480 -10.01 20.00 -4.38
N ALA A 481 -9.93 19.15 -3.36
CA ALA A 481 -10.80 19.25 -2.19
C ALA A 481 -10.54 20.51 -1.36
N LEU A 482 -9.27 20.91 -1.21
CA LEU A 482 -8.89 22.17 -0.54
C LEU A 482 -9.49 23.38 -1.27
N HIS A 483 -9.43 23.40 -2.61
CA HIS A 483 -10.06 24.45 -3.43
C HIS A 483 -11.59 24.56 -3.25
N SER A 484 -12.28 23.47 -2.88
CA SER A 484 -13.73 23.46 -2.66
C SER A 484 -14.10 24.09 -1.32
N GLU A 485 -13.32 23.86 -0.27
CA GLU A 485 -13.56 24.41 1.07
C GLU A 485 -13.31 25.93 1.13
N VAL A 486 -12.28 26.42 0.43
CA VAL A 486 -11.99 27.88 0.30
C VAL A 486 -13.16 28.62 -0.36
N SER A 487 -13.86 27.97 -1.28
CA SER A 487 -15.03 28.56 -1.97
C SER A 487 -16.31 28.58 -1.13
N GLY A 488 -16.29 28.06 0.12
CA GLY A 488 -17.43 28.09 1.04
C GLY A 488 -18.61 27.17 0.66
N LEU A 489 -18.39 26.20 -0.23
CA LEU A 489 -19.42 25.28 -0.73
C LEU A 489 -19.26 23.90 -0.07
N PRO A 490 -20.35 23.22 0.32
CA PRO A 490 -20.27 21.87 0.88
C PRO A 490 -19.60 20.92 -0.12
N PHE A 491 -18.66 20.13 0.39
CA PHE A 491 -18.06 19.06 -0.40
C PHE A 491 -19.12 17.99 -0.75
N PRO A 492 -19.14 17.46 -1.97
CA PRO A 492 -18.38 17.87 -3.16
C PRO A 492 -19.16 18.93 -3.97
N CYS A 493 -18.51 20.03 -4.35
CA CYS A 493 -19.09 20.96 -5.31
C CYS A 493 -18.91 20.40 -6.74
N TYR A 494 -19.84 19.54 -7.16
CA TYR A 494 -19.83 18.76 -8.42
C TYR A 494 -19.89 19.57 -9.73
N ASN A 495 -19.82 20.90 -9.67
CA ASN A 495 -19.90 21.81 -10.81
C ASN A 495 -18.56 22.49 -11.15
N LYS A 496 -17.46 22.18 -10.44
CA LYS A 496 -16.15 22.72 -10.80
C LYS A 496 -15.49 21.83 -11.86
N PRO A 497 -14.86 22.42 -12.88
CA PRO A 497 -14.05 21.66 -13.83
C PRO A 497 -12.90 20.98 -13.10
N VAL A 498 -12.68 19.71 -13.42
CA VAL A 498 -11.51 18.94 -13.00
C VAL A 498 -10.25 19.64 -13.51
N SER A 499 -9.18 19.68 -12.71
CA SER A 499 -7.93 20.32 -13.15
C SER A 499 -7.32 19.57 -14.34
N VAL A 500 -6.61 20.31 -15.21
CA VAL A 500 -5.90 19.72 -16.37
C VAL A 500 -4.90 18.66 -15.91
N LEU A 501 -4.21 18.91 -14.79
CA LEU A 501 -3.29 17.96 -14.17
C LEU A 501 -4.01 16.65 -13.80
N SER A 502 -5.15 16.72 -13.10
CA SER A 502 -5.93 15.53 -12.74
C SER A 502 -6.45 14.78 -13.96
N VAL A 503 -6.85 15.47 -15.03
CA VAL A 503 -7.29 14.83 -16.29
C VAL A 503 -6.13 14.07 -16.94
N ASN A 504 -4.94 14.67 -17.01
CA ASN A 504 -3.76 14.03 -17.59
C ASN A 504 -3.31 12.80 -16.77
N ILE A 505 -3.30 12.92 -15.45
CA ILE A 505 -2.98 11.79 -14.56
C ILE A 505 -4.05 10.70 -14.70
N ALA A 506 -5.33 11.05 -14.73
CA ALA A 506 -6.43 10.09 -14.89
C ALA A 506 -6.30 9.30 -16.19
N ARG A 507 -5.96 9.97 -17.30
CA ARG A 507 -5.69 9.32 -18.58
C ARG A 507 -4.57 8.30 -18.45
N LYS A 508 -3.42 8.69 -17.88
CA LYS A 508 -2.27 7.80 -17.68
C LYS A 508 -2.62 6.57 -16.83
N VAL A 509 -3.37 6.76 -15.73
CA VAL A 509 -3.80 5.63 -14.89
C VAL A 509 -4.76 4.71 -15.64
N LEU A 510 -5.68 5.24 -16.43
CA LEU A 510 -6.64 4.44 -17.20
C LEU A 510 -5.98 3.72 -18.38
N GLU A 511 -4.97 4.29 -19.02
CA GLU A 511 -4.13 3.61 -20.01
C GLU A 511 -3.39 2.42 -19.38
N LEU A 512 -2.81 2.59 -18.19
CA LEU A 512 -2.19 1.50 -17.44
C LEU A 512 -3.22 0.46 -17.00
N ALA A 513 -4.42 0.88 -16.59
CA ALA A 513 -5.49 -0.03 -16.22
C ALA A 513 -5.94 -0.87 -17.42
N LEU A 514 -6.14 -0.25 -18.59
CA LEU A 514 -6.47 -0.95 -19.83
C LEU A 514 -5.39 -1.96 -20.19
N LEU A 515 -4.12 -1.55 -20.19
CA LEU A 515 -2.97 -2.43 -20.45
C LEU A 515 -2.96 -3.65 -19.52
N GLY A 516 -3.25 -3.45 -18.24
CA GLY A 516 -3.32 -4.54 -17.25
C GLY A 516 -4.49 -5.49 -17.49
N LEU A 517 -5.68 -4.96 -17.80
CA LEU A 517 -6.88 -5.76 -18.09
C LEU A 517 -6.75 -6.57 -19.39
N GLU A 518 -6.11 -5.99 -20.42
CA GLU A 518 -5.87 -6.67 -21.69
C GLU A 518 -4.80 -7.76 -21.56
N LYS A 519 -3.71 -7.49 -20.81
CA LYS A 519 -2.64 -8.47 -20.60
C LYS A 519 -3.06 -9.60 -19.66
N TYR A 520 -3.86 -9.29 -18.63
CA TYR A 520 -4.37 -10.25 -17.65
C TYR A 520 -5.88 -10.19 -17.59
N THR A 521 -6.54 -10.98 -18.45
CA THR A 521 -8.01 -11.07 -18.53
C THR A 521 -8.61 -11.93 -17.40
N SER A 522 -8.18 -11.68 -16.16
CA SER A 522 -8.60 -12.42 -14.97
C SER A 522 -9.38 -11.54 -13.99
N PRO A 523 -10.35 -12.10 -13.24
CA PRO A 523 -11.07 -11.37 -12.19
C PRO A 523 -10.15 -10.78 -11.11
N LEU A 524 -9.01 -11.43 -10.86
CA LEU A 524 -8.04 -10.97 -9.88
C LEU A 524 -7.33 -9.69 -10.35
N ALA A 525 -6.99 -9.58 -11.64
CA ALA A 525 -6.40 -8.37 -12.21
C ALA A 525 -7.39 -7.20 -12.10
N ALA A 526 -8.66 -7.41 -12.43
CA ALA A 526 -9.71 -6.41 -12.26
C ALA A 526 -9.88 -5.97 -10.79
N ALA A 527 -9.91 -6.92 -9.86
CA ALA A 527 -9.96 -6.68 -8.42
C ALA A 527 -8.74 -5.89 -7.91
N TYR A 528 -7.54 -6.20 -8.43
CA TYR A 528 -6.31 -5.47 -8.12
C TYR A 528 -6.39 -4.01 -8.60
N LEU A 529 -6.74 -3.77 -9.86
CA LEU A 529 -6.78 -2.44 -10.44
C LEU A 529 -7.87 -1.56 -9.82
N PHE A 530 -9.11 -2.04 -9.79
CA PHE A 530 -10.23 -1.23 -9.32
C PHE A 530 -10.39 -1.23 -7.80
N GLY A 531 -9.83 -2.24 -7.14
CA GLY A 531 -9.86 -2.36 -5.70
C GLY A 531 -8.64 -1.78 -5.00
N ALA A 532 -7.49 -2.40 -5.19
CA ALA A 532 -6.24 -1.98 -4.56
C ALA A 532 -5.76 -0.61 -5.07
N PHE A 533 -5.78 -0.40 -6.39
CA PHE A 533 -5.34 0.88 -6.99
C PHE A 533 -6.46 1.89 -7.21
N ARG A 534 -7.70 1.53 -6.86
CA ARG A 534 -8.88 2.39 -6.95
C ARG A 534 -9.04 3.05 -8.32
N CYS A 535 -8.81 2.33 -9.42
CA CYS A 535 -8.96 2.86 -10.79
C CYS A 535 -10.37 3.41 -11.12
N HIS A 536 -11.38 3.16 -10.27
CA HIS A 536 -12.67 3.85 -10.36
C HIS A 536 -12.58 5.37 -10.09
N VAL A 537 -11.58 5.85 -9.32
CA VAL A 537 -11.34 7.27 -9.06
C VAL A 537 -10.90 8.04 -10.32
N PRO A 538 -9.83 7.64 -11.04
CA PRO A 538 -9.46 8.28 -12.30
C PRO A 538 -10.54 8.11 -13.38
N TYR A 539 -11.30 6.99 -13.37
CA TYR A 539 -12.46 6.84 -14.25
C TYR A 539 -13.52 7.92 -14.00
N GLY A 540 -13.92 8.11 -12.74
CA GLY A 540 -14.87 9.17 -12.36
C GLY A 540 -14.35 10.57 -12.69
N CYS A 541 -13.05 10.81 -12.47
CA CYS A 541 -12.36 12.04 -12.83
C CYS A 541 -12.52 12.37 -14.32
N LEU A 542 -12.27 11.41 -15.21
CA LEU A 542 -12.38 11.60 -16.65
C LEU A 542 -13.85 11.71 -17.11
N VAL A 543 -14.77 10.97 -16.49
CA VAL A 543 -16.21 11.11 -16.73
C VAL A 543 -16.70 12.52 -16.39
N ASN A 544 -16.30 13.07 -15.25
CA ASN A 544 -16.67 14.42 -14.83
C ASN A 544 -16.13 15.48 -15.80
N HIS A 545 -14.91 15.29 -16.30
CA HIS A 545 -14.34 16.15 -17.36
C HIS A 545 -15.18 16.08 -18.64
N LEU A 546 -15.40 14.89 -19.19
CA LEU A 546 -16.13 14.70 -20.46
C LEU A 546 -17.59 15.16 -20.41
N PHE A 547 -18.21 15.10 -19.23
CA PHE A 547 -19.60 15.54 -19.04
C PHE A 547 -19.78 17.04 -19.31
N VAL A 548 -18.75 17.86 -19.03
CA VAL A 548 -18.77 19.30 -19.29
C VAL A 548 -18.12 19.68 -20.63
N SER A 549 -17.16 18.88 -21.12
CA SER A 549 -16.46 19.12 -22.37
C SER A 549 -17.36 19.10 -23.61
N ASP A 550 -16.83 19.68 -24.70
CA ASP A 550 -17.41 19.63 -26.04
C ASP A 550 -16.44 18.89 -26.99
N PRO A 551 -16.87 17.79 -27.63
CA PRO A 551 -16.02 17.08 -28.59
C PRO A 551 -15.74 17.87 -29.87
N GLY A 552 -16.52 18.92 -30.17
CA GLY A 552 -16.34 19.78 -31.34
C GLY A 552 -15.28 20.88 -31.16
N GLU A 553 -14.77 21.09 -29.94
CA GLU A 553 -13.75 22.11 -29.67
C GLU A 553 -12.41 21.77 -30.36
N PRO A 554 -11.80 22.72 -31.10
CA PRO A 554 -10.51 22.49 -31.75
C PRO A 554 -9.42 22.12 -30.74
N GLY A 555 -8.76 20.97 -30.96
CA GLY A 555 -7.72 20.46 -30.06
C GLY A 555 -8.21 19.70 -28.83
N SER A 556 -9.53 19.46 -28.72
CA SER A 556 -10.13 18.67 -27.64
C SER A 556 -9.69 17.20 -27.68
N THR A 557 -9.28 16.66 -26.53
CA THR A 557 -8.99 15.23 -26.34
C THR A 557 -10.25 14.42 -25.99
N SER A 558 -11.42 15.04 -26.00
CA SER A 558 -12.65 14.42 -25.49
C SER A 558 -13.01 13.11 -26.19
N LEU A 559 -12.81 13.03 -27.51
CA LEU A 559 -13.10 11.81 -28.27
C LEU A 559 -12.13 10.67 -27.92
N SER A 560 -10.82 10.94 -27.80
CA SER A 560 -9.84 9.92 -27.42
C SER A 560 -10.05 9.45 -25.97
N ASP A 561 -10.38 10.39 -25.08
CA ASP A 561 -10.65 10.12 -23.67
C ASP A 561 -11.93 9.27 -23.51
N MET A 562 -12.96 9.52 -24.33
CA MET A 562 -14.16 8.69 -24.37
C MET A 562 -13.85 7.26 -24.84
N VAL A 563 -13.08 7.10 -25.91
CA VAL A 563 -12.66 5.78 -26.41
C VAL A 563 -11.90 5.00 -25.34
N LEU A 564 -11.04 5.67 -24.56
CA LEU A 564 -10.34 5.05 -23.43
C LEU A 564 -11.32 4.53 -22.37
N LEU A 565 -12.32 5.33 -21.98
CA LEU A 565 -13.35 4.90 -21.01
C LEU A 565 -14.20 3.73 -21.52
N GLU A 566 -14.47 3.68 -22.82
CA GLU A 566 -15.21 2.60 -23.47
C GLU A 566 -14.42 1.30 -23.44
N LYS A 567 -13.15 1.33 -23.85
CA LYS A 567 -12.26 0.16 -23.81
C LYS A 567 -12.12 -0.41 -22.40
N VAL A 568 -11.90 0.45 -21.42
CA VAL A 568 -11.80 0.02 -20.00
C VAL A 568 -13.12 -0.62 -19.54
N ALA A 569 -14.27 -0.05 -19.90
CA ALA A 569 -15.57 -0.60 -19.54
C ALA A 569 -15.85 -1.94 -20.25
N GLU A 570 -15.46 -2.07 -21.52
CA GLU A 570 -15.58 -3.30 -22.31
C GLU A 570 -14.74 -4.42 -21.70
N SER A 571 -13.45 -4.19 -21.43
CA SER A 571 -12.59 -5.19 -20.78
C SER A 571 -13.11 -5.60 -19.42
N MET A 572 -13.60 -4.66 -18.61
CA MET A 572 -14.26 -4.97 -17.33
C MET A 572 -15.54 -5.80 -17.53
N GLY A 573 -16.33 -5.50 -18.56
CA GLY A 573 -17.52 -6.26 -18.94
C GLY A 573 -17.19 -7.72 -19.27
N THR A 574 -16.20 -7.95 -20.12
CA THR A 574 -15.75 -9.31 -20.48
C THR A 574 -15.26 -10.11 -19.28
N ILE A 575 -14.56 -9.47 -18.33
CA ILE A 575 -14.11 -10.14 -17.11
C ILE A 575 -15.30 -10.43 -16.17
N ALA A 576 -16.26 -9.51 -16.06
CA ALA A 576 -17.45 -9.67 -15.22
C ALA A 576 -18.40 -10.78 -15.71
N GLU A 577 -18.33 -11.20 -16.97
CA GLU A 577 -19.04 -12.39 -17.46
C GLU A 577 -18.53 -13.68 -16.80
N ARG A 578 -17.25 -13.72 -16.40
CA ARG A 578 -16.62 -14.87 -15.72
C ARG A 578 -16.73 -14.78 -14.20
N ASP A 579 -16.78 -13.58 -13.65
CA ASP A 579 -16.95 -13.31 -12.21
C ASP A 579 -18.08 -12.29 -12.00
N GLY A 580 -19.26 -12.81 -11.68
CA GLY A 580 -20.47 -12.01 -11.44
C GLY A 580 -20.33 -11.00 -10.30
N ASP A 581 -19.35 -11.14 -9.41
CA ASP A 581 -19.11 -10.20 -8.32
C ASP A 581 -18.67 -8.82 -8.83
N LEU A 582 -18.07 -8.76 -10.02
CA LEU A 582 -17.61 -7.53 -10.66
C LEU A 582 -18.71 -6.80 -11.45
N LEU A 583 -19.84 -7.47 -11.68
CA LEU A 583 -20.93 -6.97 -12.52
C LEU A 583 -21.51 -5.61 -12.10
N PRO A 584 -21.69 -5.28 -10.80
CA PRO A 584 -22.15 -3.96 -10.39
C PRO A 584 -21.26 -2.82 -10.90
N LEU A 585 -19.94 -3.02 -10.82
CA LEU A 585 -18.97 -2.04 -11.29
C LEU A 585 -18.96 -1.95 -12.82
N ALA A 586 -18.91 -3.09 -13.52
CA ALA A 586 -18.94 -3.15 -14.98
C ALA A 586 -20.16 -2.40 -15.58
N ARG A 587 -21.36 -2.67 -15.03
CA ARG A 587 -22.60 -1.99 -15.44
C ARG A 587 -22.54 -0.48 -15.21
N THR A 588 -21.98 -0.07 -14.08
CA THR A 588 -21.88 1.36 -13.73
C THR A 588 -20.95 2.11 -14.67
N LEU A 589 -19.79 1.53 -15.01
CA LEU A 589 -18.87 2.11 -16.02
C LEU A 589 -19.57 2.30 -17.37
N HIS A 590 -20.24 1.26 -17.86
CA HIS A 590 -20.98 1.30 -19.11
C HIS A 590 -22.10 2.36 -19.12
N GLN A 591 -22.87 2.45 -18.03
CA GLN A 591 -23.95 3.42 -17.89
C GLN A 591 -23.45 4.88 -17.89
N LEU A 592 -22.29 5.14 -17.27
CA LEU A 592 -21.66 6.46 -17.30
C LEU A 592 -21.27 6.85 -18.74
N ASN A 593 -20.70 5.92 -19.50
CA ASN A 593 -20.35 6.13 -20.90
C ASN A 593 -21.57 6.47 -21.77
N ILE A 594 -22.67 5.71 -21.63
CA ILE A 594 -23.93 6.01 -22.34
C ILE A 594 -24.42 7.43 -22.00
N THR A 595 -24.30 7.84 -20.74
CA THR A 595 -24.76 9.14 -20.26
C THR A 595 -23.98 10.29 -20.92
N ILE A 596 -22.67 10.14 -21.11
CA ILE A 596 -21.83 11.13 -21.81
C ILE A 596 -22.27 11.25 -23.28
N HIS A 597 -22.44 10.14 -23.98
CA HIS A 597 -22.90 10.14 -25.38
C HIS A 597 -24.27 10.80 -25.54
N ALA A 598 -25.21 10.49 -24.65
CA ALA A 598 -26.54 11.11 -24.66
C ALA A 598 -26.44 12.64 -24.47
N ARG A 599 -25.53 13.09 -23.61
CA ARG A 599 -25.28 14.52 -23.37
C ARG A 599 -24.71 15.23 -24.60
N TRP A 600 -23.73 14.63 -25.28
CA TRP A 600 -23.14 15.19 -26.51
C TRP A 600 -24.13 15.24 -27.67
N LYS A 601 -24.92 14.17 -27.88
CA LYS A 601 -25.99 14.16 -28.88
C LYS A 601 -27.05 15.24 -28.61
N GLY A 602 -27.40 15.45 -27.35
CA GLY A 602 -28.33 16.51 -26.94
C GLY A 602 -27.81 17.93 -27.18
N LYS A 603 -26.48 18.14 -27.11
CA LYS A 603 -25.85 19.43 -27.48
C LYS A 603 -25.78 19.62 -29.00
N ALA A 604 -25.51 18.57 -29.78
CA ALA A 604 -25.40 18.65 -31.23
C ALA A 604 -26.74 18.88 -31.97
N GLY A 605 -27.87 18.66 -31.30
CA GLY A 605 -29.23 18.91 -31.82
C GLY A 605 -29.82 20.27 -31.44
N GLN A 606 -29.06 21.12 -30.73
CA GLN A 606 -29.36 22.54 -30.45
C GLN A 606 -28.50 23.42 -31.35
#